data_AF-A0A8S1HCD2-F1
#
_entry.id   AF-A0A8S1HCD2-F1
#
_cell.length_a   1.000
_cell.length_b   1.000
_cell.length_c   1.000
_cell.angle_alpha   90.00
_cell.angle_beta   90.00
_cell.angle_gamma   90.00
#
_symmetry.space_group_name_H-M   'P 1'
#
loop_
_entity.id
_entity.type
_entity.pdbx_description
1 polymer ?
#
loop_
_entity_poly.entity_id
_entity_poly.type
_entity_poly.pdbx_seq_one_letter_code
_entity_poly.pdbx_strand_id
1 'polypeptide(L)'
;MKFVALTILAVLAIGTTAFVVPEKPHPFVAKVGHGAFCRPCEDIIKGGEEVGDVDLDHWLDVNFTIVCDSVLLIIHHECEEELKKVKKQLKKDIEDGVPPKKACKDLDFC
;
A
#
# COMPACT_ATOMS: atom_id res chain seq x y z
N MET A 1 48.95 16.20 -24.32
CA MET A 1 48.14 17.41 -24.03
C MET A 1 46.70 17.02 -24.33
N LYS A 2 45.92 16.55 -23.34
CA LYS A 2 45.03 17.30 -22.44
C LYS A 2 43.87 18.02 -23.16
N PHE A 3 42.67 17.82 -22.61
CA PHE A 3 41.36 18.46 -22.83
C PHE A 3 40.43 17.80 -23.87
N VAL A 4 39.55 16.87 -23.48
CA VAL A 4 38.32 16.99 -22.65
C VAL A 4 37.10 17.31 -23.52
N ALA A 5 36.17 16.35 -23.50
CA ALA A 5 34.72 16.46 -23.60
C ALA A 5 34.11 17.21 -24.80
N LEU A 6 33.32 16.49 -25.59
CA LEU A 6 31.86 16.64 -25.50
C LEU A 6 31.19 15.43 -26.18
N THR A 7 31.04 14.36 -25.41
CA THR A 7 30.08 13.30 -25.64
C THR A 7 28.68 13.85 -25.35
N ILE A 8 27.85 14.02 -26.38
CA ILE A 8 26.39 14.10 -26.18
C ILE A 8 25.79 12.88 -26.84
N LEU A 9 25.72 11.82 -26.03
CA LEU A 9 24.94 10.62 -26.28
C LEU A 9 23.46 11.06 -26.22
N ALA A 10 22.78 11.02 -27.36
CA ALA A 10 21.33 11.18 -27.42
C ALA A 10 20.67 9.96 -26.77
N VAL A 11 20.46 10.01 -25.46
CA VAL A 11 19.67 9.01 -24.74
C VAL A 11 18.20 9.29 -25.01
N LEU A 12 17.59 8.37 -25.75
CA LEU A 12 16.16 8.21 -25.92
C LEU A 12 15.45 8.28 -24.56
N ALA A 13 14.84 9.42 -24.26
CA ALA A 13 13.81 9.52 -23.24
C ALA A 13 12.53 8.90 -23.82
N ILE A 14 12.43 7.57 -23.78
CA ILE A 14 11.15 6.89 -23.88
C ILE A 14 10.44 7.20 -22.56
N GLY A 15 9.73 8.32 -22.55
CA GLY A 15 8.76 8.62 -21.51
C GLY A 15 7.64 7.59 -21.62
N THR A 16 7.76 6.49 -20.88
CA THR A 16 6.62 5.65 -20.57
C THR A 16 5.71 6.50 -19.69
N THR A 17 4.74 7.17 -20.32
CA THR A 17 3.56 7.64 -19.60
C THR A 17 2.87 6.37 -19.10
N ALA A 18 3.19 5.96 -17.87
CA ALA A 18 2.34 5.06 -17.13
C ALA A 18 0.97 5.74 -17.08
N PHE A 19 0.04 5.25 -17.89
CA PHE A 19 -1.37 5.54 -17.73
C PHE A 19 -1.70 5.10 -16.31
N VAL A 20 -1.78 6.05 -15.40
CA VAL A 20 -2.41 5.84 -14.10
C VAL A 20 -3.87 5.62 -14.44
N VAL A 21 -4.23 4.37 -14.68
CA VAL A 21 -5.63 3.94 -14.63
C VAL A 21 -6.08 4.37 -13.24
N PRO A 22 -7.11 5.22 -13.09
CA PRO A 22 -7.66 5.47 -11.77
C PRO A 22 -8.16 4.12 -11.27
N GLU A 23 -7.40 3.52 -10.35
CA GLU A 23 -7.86 2.35 -9.61
C GLU A 23 -9.17 2.76 -8.97
N LYS A 24 -10.23 2.03 -9.32
CA LYS A 24 -11.55 2.32 -8.77
C LYS A 24 -11.41 2.16 -7.27
N PRO A 25 -11.99 3.09 -6.50
CA PRO A 25 -11.80 2.96 -5.09
C PRO A 25 -12.33 1.65 -4.55
N HIS A 26 -11.61 1.06 -3.60
CA HIS A 26 -12.06 -0.18 -2.98
C HIS A 26 -13.48 0.07 -2.44
N PRO A 27 -14.47 -0.80 -2.72
CA PRO A 27 -15.88 -0.53 -2.39
C PRO A 27 -16.09 -0.16 -0.92
N PHE A 28 -15.25 -0.74 -0.05
CA PHE A 28 -15.18 -0.41 1.35
C PHE A 28 -14.69 1.02 1.61
N VAL A 29 -13.55 1.42 1.05
CA VAL A 29 -12.99 2.78 1.18
C VAL A 29 -13.99 3.83 0.72
N ALA A 30 -14.72 3.57 -0.37
CA ALA A 30 -15.79 4.44 -0.83
C ALA A 30 -16.92 4.62 0.21
N LYS A 31 -17.17 3.62 1.05
CA LYS A 31 -18.24 3.59 2.07
C LYS A 31 -17.84 4.30 3.36
N VAL A 32 -16.57 4.24 3.74
CA VAL A 32 -16.04 4.87 4.98
C VAL A 32 -15.39 6.23 4.73
N GLY A 33 -15.14 6.58 3.46
CA GLY A 33 -14.53 7.83 3.04
C GLY A 33 -13.09 7.62 2.55
N HIS A 34 -12.79 8.19 1.39
CA HIS A 34 -11.46 8.13 0.77
C HIS A 34 -10.41 8.71 1.72
N GLY A 35 -9.33 7.95 1.96
CA GLY A 35 -8.23 8.35 2.84
C GLY A 35 -8.41 8.07 4.33
N ALA A 36 -9.59 7.58 4.78
CA ALA A 36 -9.80 7.19 6.18
C ALA A 36 -8.86 6.04 6.62
N PHE A 37 -8.48 5.17 5.68
CA PHE A 37 -7.57 4.05 5.91
C PHE A 37 -6.12 4.35 5.60
N CYS A 38 -5.79 5.53 5.07
CA CYS A 38 -4.44 5.84 4.64
C CYS A 38 -3.45 5.79 5.80
N ARG A 39 -3.79 6.45 6.91
CA ARG A 39 -2.99 6.43 8.15
C ARG A 39 -2.91 5.02 8.77
N PRO A 40 -4.05 4.34 9.04
CA PRO A 40 -4.02 2.97 9.54
C PRO A 40 -3.19 2.01 8.68
N CYS A 41 -3.30 2.09 7.35
CA CYS A 41 -2.52 1.26 6.45
C CYS A 41 -1.01 1.53 6.59
N GLU A 42 -0.59 2.80 6.60
CA GLU A 42 0.82 3.13 6.76
C GLU A 42 1.40 2.62 8.09
N ASP A 43 0.61 2.66 9.15
CA ASP A 43 1.01 2.20 10.48
C ASP A 43 1.08 0.67 10.56
N ILE A 44 0.16 -0.04 9.89
CA ILE A 44 0.19 -1.51 9.77
C ILE A 44 1.47 -1.96 9.07
N ILE A 45 1.85 -1.30 7.96
CA ILE A 45 3.06 -1.65 7.20
C ILE A 45 4.30 -1.47 8.08
N LYS A 46 4.45 -0.30 8.71
CA LYS A 46 5.60 -0.02 9.60
C LYS A 46 5.68 -1.03 10.75
N GLY A 47 4.55 -1.33 11.40
CA GLY A 47 4.52 -2.34 12.45
C GLY A 47 4.85 -3.74 11.91
N GLY A 48 4.44 -4.05 10.69
CA GLY A 48 4.74 -5.29 9.98
C GLY A 48 6.24 -5.45 9.69
N GLU A 49 6.90 -4.36 9.28
CA GLU A 49 8.36 -4.31 9.10
C GLU A 49 9.12 -4.56 10.41
N GLU A 50 8.56 -4.16 11.56
CA GLU A 50 9.17 -4.31 12.89
C GLU A 50 9.03 -5.73 13.47
N VAL A 51 7.92 -6.44 13.21
CA VAL A 51 7.69 -7.80 13.78
C VAL A 51 8.44 -8.90 13.04
N GLY A 52 8.79 -8.70 11.76
CA GLY A 52 9.48 -9.69 10.93
C GLY A 52 8.59 -10.86 10.44
N ASP A 53 9.12 -11.63 9.48
CA ASP A 53 8.34 -12.57 8.66
C ASP A 53 7.59 -13.68 9.42
N VAL A 54 8.12 -14.11 10.57
CA VAL A 54 7.59 -15.25 11.34
C VAL A 54 6.23 -14.93 11.94
N ASP A 55 6.02 -13.68 12.36
CA ASP A 55 4.82 -13.22 13.05
C ASP A 55 3.97 -12.26 12.20
N LEU A 56 4.44 -11.92 10.99
CA LEU A 56 3.78 -10.95 10.11
C LEU A 56 2.33 -11.32 9.78
N ASP A 57 2.04 -12.59 9.55
CA ASP A 57 0.68 -13.03 9.20
C ASP A 57 -0.31 -12.82 10.36
N HIS A 58 0.13 -13.11 11.59
CA HIS A 58 -0.66 -12.92 12.80
C HIS A 58 -0.79 -11.44 13.14
N TRP A 59 0.29 -10.66 12.98
CA TRP A 59 0.28 -9.22 13.15
C TRP A 59 -0.76 -8.55 12.24
N LEU A 60 -0.81 -8.93 10.97
CA LEU A 60 -1.78 -8.41 10.02
C LEU A 60 -3.22 -8.74 10.43
N ASP A 61 -3.51 -9.96 10.86
CA ASP A 61 -4.87 -10.34 11.29
C ASP A 61 -5.32 -9.52 12.51
N VAL A 62 -4.47 -9.40 13.53
CA VAL A 62 -4.78 -8.63 14.75
C VAL A 62 -5.03 -7.17 14.42
N ASN A 63 -4.17 -6.56 13.60
CA ASN A 63 -4.31 -5.14 13.28
C ASN A 63 -5.48 -4.87 12.33
N PHE A 64 -5.81 -5.78 11.43
CA PHE A 64 -7.02 -5.66 10.61
C PHE A 64 -8.28 -5.67 11.46
N THR A 65 -8.39 -6.56 12.46
CA THR A 65 -9.51 -6.53 13.41
C THR A 65 -9.55 -5.20 14.18
N ILE A 66 -8.42 -4.70 14.69
CA ILE A 66 -8.37 -3.39 15.39
C ILE A 66 -8.84 -2.24 14.49
N VAL A 67 -8.41 -2.22 13.24
CA VAL A 67 -8.85 -1.21 12.25
C VAL A 67 -10.34 -1.33 11.98
N CYS A 68 -10.87 -2.56 11.87
CA CYS A 68 -12.30 -2.79 11.65
C CYS A 68 -13.15 -2.49 12.89
N ASP A 69 -12.63 -2.66 14.10
CA ASP A 69 -13.30 -2.26 15.34
C ASP A 69 -13.47 -0.74 15.44
N SER A 70 -12.62 0.03 14.76
CA SER A 70 -12.72 1.49 14.70
C SER A 70 -13.85 2.00 13.80
N VAL A 71 -14.42 1.14 12.94
CA VAL A 71 -15.55 1.49 12.09
C VAL A 71 -16.90 1.13 12.72
N LEU A 72 -18.00 1.60 12.15
CA LEU A 72 -19.34 1.28 12.65
C LEU A 72 -19.56 -0.24 12.67
N LEU A 73 -20.12 -0.76 13.77
CA LEU A 73 -20.39 -2.19 13.97
C LEU A 73 -21.12 -2.87 12.78
N ILE A 74 -21.95 -2.12 12.06
CA ILE A 74 -22.74 -2.62 10.91
C ILE A 74 -21.83 -2.98 9.71
N ILE A 75 -20.68 -2.33 9.58
CA ILE A 75 -19.71 -2.54 8.49
C ILE A 75 -18.44 -3.29 8.94
N HIS A 76 -18.38 -3.73 10.20
CA HIS A 76 -17.23 -4.47 10.76
C HIS A 76 -16.91 -5.73 9.96
N HIS A 77 -17.91 -6.58 9.71
CA HIS A 77 -17.71 -7.82 8.95
C HIS A 77 -17.28 -7.54 7.50
N GLU A 78 -17.86 -6.52 6.86
CA GLU A 78 -17.47 -6.13 5.50
C GLU A 78 -16.02 -5.59 5.49
N CYS A 79 -15.63 -4.82 6.50
CA CYS A 79 -14.25 -4.37 6.68
C CYS A 79 -13.26 -5.55 6.75
N GLU A 80 -13.52 -6.54 7.62
CA GLU A 80 -12.61 -7.67 7.80
C GLU A 80 -12.46 -8.49 6.52
N GLU A 81 -13.57 -8.75 5.82
CA GLU A 81 -13.54 -9.49 4.55
C GLU A 81 -12.76 -8.75 3.46
N GLU A 82 -12.90 -7.44 3.40
CA GLU A 82 -12.21 -6.60 2.43
C GLU A 82 -10.70 -6.47 2.74
N LEU A 83 -10.32 -6.35 4.02
CA LEU A 83 -8.91 -6.36 4.44
C LEU A 83 -8.26 -7.74 4.22
N LYS A 84 -8.98 -8.85 4.43
CA LYS A 84 -8.48 -10.20 4.14
C LYS A 84 -8.13 -10.40 2.66
N LYS A 85 -8.89 -9.80 1.73
CA LYS A 85 -8.60 -9.90 0.29
C LYS A 85 -7.26 -9.26 -0.07
N VAL A 86 -6.92 -8.15 0.59
CA VAL A 86 -5.66 -7.43 0.34
C VAL A 86 -4.50 -7.92 1.21
N LYS A 87 -4.77 -8.73 2.27
CA LYS A 87 -3.76 -9.27 3.20
C LYS A 87 -2.51 -9.81 2.50
N LYS A 88 -2.73 -10.62 1.46
CA LYS A 88 -1.64 -11.27 0.72
C LYS A 88 -0.76 -10.25 -0.02
N GLN A 89 -1.38 -9.25 -0.63
CA GLN A 89 -0.65 -8.18 -1.33
C GLN A 89 0.10 -7.31 -0.32
N LEU A 90 -0.56 -6.92 0.77
CA LEU A 90 0.05 -6.11 1.84
C LEU A 90 1.25 -6.82 2.48
N LYS A 91 1.12 -8.12 2.75
CA LYS A 91 2.22 -8.96 3.25
C LYS A 91 3.41 -8.93 2.28
N LYS A 92 3.14 -9.14 0.99
CA LYS A 92 4.17 -9.09 -0.05
C LYS A 92 4.83 -7.72 -0.13
N ASP A 93 4.07 -6.64 -0.02
CA ASP A 93 4.60 -5.27 -0.06
C ASP A 93 5.51 -4.99 1.14
N ILE A 94 5.18 -5.51 2.32
CA ILE A 94 6.04 -5.44 3.52
C ILE A 94 7.34 -6.25 3.31
N GLU A 95 7.24 -7.50 2.84
CA GLU A 95 8.39 -8.37 2.56
C GLU A 95 9.31 -7.79 1.46
N ASP A 96 8.74 -7.16 0.44
CA ASP A 96 9.45 -6.50 -0.66
C ASP A 96 10.00 -5.10 -0.27
N GLY A 97 9.71 -4.63 0.95
CA GLY A 97 10.15 -3.31 1.45
C GLY A 97 9.56 -2.14 0.66
N VAL A 98 8.33 -2.29 0.19
CA VAL A 98 7.61 -1.23 -0.54
C VAL A 98 7.31 -0.08 0.42
N PRO A 99 7.63 1.18 0.06
CA PRO A 99 7.36 2.31 0.94
C PRO A 99 5.88 2.37 1.37
N PRO A 100 5.56 2.58 2.67
CA PRO A 100 4.19 2.47 3.20
C PRO A 100 3.16 3.28 2.41
N LYS A 101 3.49 4.54 2.10
CA LYS A 101 2.61 5.43 1.32
C LYS A 101 2.29 4.90 -0.07
N LYS A 102 3.23 4.20 -0.70
CA LYS A 102 3.04 3.62 -2.04
C LYS A 102 2.16 2.38 -1.95
N ALA A 103 2.49 1.44 -1.07
CA ALA A 103 1.69 0.22 -0.87
C ALA A 103 0.23 0.55 -0.51
N CYS A 104 0.01 1.51 0.39
CA CYS A 104 -1.35 1.93 0.74
C CYS A 104 -2.11 2.60 -0.40
N LYS A 105 -1.40 3.25 -1.33
CA LYS A 105 -2.00 3.84 -2.53
C LYS A 105 -2.34 2.76 -3.57
N ASP A 106 -1.45 1.78 -3.74
CA ASP A 106 -1.67 0.65 -4.64
C ASP A 106 -2.84 -0.26 -4.16
N LEU A 107 -3.18 -0.19 -2.87
CA LEU A 107 -4.37 -0.81 -2.27
C LEU A 107 -5.59 0.11 -2.20
N ASP A 108 -5.48 1.34 -2.71
CA ASP A 108 -6.52 2.38 -2.68
C ASP A 108 -7.00 2.75 -1.26
N PHE A 109 -6.17 2.55 -0.25
CA PHE A 109 -6.41 3.11 1.09
C PHE A 109 -6.02 4.60 1.18
N CYS A 110 -5.18 5.04 0.23
CA CYS A 110 -4.73 6.40 -0.06
C CYS A 110 -4.88 6.64 -1.58
#